data_AF-A0A1B6GWP7-F1
#
_entry.id   AF-A0A1B6GWP7-F1
#
_cell.length_a   1.000
_cell.length_b   1.000
_cell.length_c   1.000
_cell.angle_alpha   90.00
_cell.angle_beta   90.00
_cell.angle_gamma   90.00
#
_symmetry.space_group_name_H-M   'P 1'
#
loop_
_entity.id
_entity.type
_entity.pdbx_description
1 polymer ?
#
loop_
_entity_poly.entity_id
_entity_poly.type
_entity_poly.pdbx_seq_one_letter_code
_entity_poly.pdbx_strand_id
1 'polypeptide(L)'
;DELSSFYSSMLGFTTQRVGEILDEAYKALTSNGDHPVSYAVYRLAFTNFLLGRHPNGPGQYLFGCVATRVCSFPIDYSALNCQPEDREHYTPEKRSNRVSVIV
;
A
#
# COMPACT_ATOMS: atom_id res chain seq x y z
N ASP A 1 -3.74 24.43 -12.49
CA ASP A 1 -2.59 24.93 -13.27
C ASP A 1 -1.32 25.10 -12.45
N GLU A 2 -1.31 25.85 -11.35
CA GLU A 2 -0.10 26.01 -10.53
C GLU A 2 0.36 24.70 -9.86
N LEU A 3 -0.58 23.98 -9.23
CA LEU A 3 -0.27 22.71 -8.55
C LEU A 3 0.27 21.64 -9.50
N SER A 4 -0.37 21.49 -10.67
CA SER A 4 0.07 20.56 -11.71
C SER A 4 1.46 20.94 -12.25
N SER A 5 1.74 22.23 -12.43
CA SER A 5 3.06 22.69 -12.88
C SER A 5 4.15 22.44 -11.84
N PHE A 6 3.85 22.67 -10.56
CA PHE A 6 4.76 22.35 -9.46
C PHE A 6 5.10 20.86 -9.43
N TYR A 7 4.07 20.00 -9.46
CA TYR A 7 4.25 18.54 -9.43
C TYR A 7 4.94 18.02 -10.70
N SER A 8 4.65 18.57 -11.87
CA SER A 8 5.37 18.25 -13.11
C SER A 8 6.85 18.62 -13.02
N SER A 9 7.17 19.80 -12.46
CA SER A 9 8.57 20.21 -12.26
C SER A 9 9.29 19.38 -11.20
N MET A 10 8.59 18.98 -10.15
CA MET A 10 9.18 18.29 -9.00
C MET A 10 9.38 16.79 -9.24
N LEU A 11 8.42 16.15 -9.92
CA LEU A 11 8.47 14.72 -10.23
C LEU A 11 9.01 14.40 -11.64
N GLY A 12 9.14 15.41 -12.51
CA GLY A 12 9.56 15.20 -13.91
C GLY A 12 8.50 14.49 -14.77
N PHE A 13 7.24 14.47 -14.34
CA PHE A 13 6.15 13.82 -15.05
C PHE A 13 5.41 14.77 -16.01
N THR A 14 4.83 14.19 -17.07
CA THR A 14 3.92 14.92 -17.97
C THR A 14 2.70 15.43 -17.22
N THR A 15 2.15 16.55 -17.65
CA THR A 15 0.96 17.18 -17.02
C THR A 15 -0.24 16.23 -16.94
N GLN A 16 -0.42 15.37 -17.94
CA GLN A 16 -1.47 14.35 -17.94
C GLN A 16 -1.27 13.33 -16.82
N ARG A 17 -0.05 12.81 -16.66
CA ARG A 17 0.28 11.84 -15.61
C ARG A 17 0.19 12.46 -14.20
N VAL A 18 0.55 13.73 -14.08
CA VAL A 18 0.39 14.49 -12.83
C VAL A 18 -1.07 14.65 -12.45
N GLY A 19 -1.97 14.88 -13.42
CA GLY A 19 -3.41 14.91 -13.18
C GLY A 19 -3.92 13.61 -12.56
N GLU A 20 -3.56 12.47 -13.14
CA GLU A 20 -3.94 11.15 -12.63
C GLU A 20 -3.46 10.91 -11.19
N ILE A 21 -2.19 11.24 -10.91
CA ILE A 21 -1.60 11.08 -9.56
C ILE A 21 -2.30 12.00 -8.56
N LEU A 22 -2.56 13.25 -8.93
CA LEU A 22 -3.24 14.21 -8.06
C LEU A 22 -4.68 13.78 -7.77
N ASP A 23 -5.40 13.24 -8.75
CA ASP A 23 -6.76 12.71 -8.56
C ASP A 23 -6.76 11.52 -7.59
N GLU A 24 -5.81 10.60 -7.74
CA GLU A 24 -5.67 9.46 -6.83
C GLU A 24 -5.28 9.91 -5.42
N ALA A 25 -4.33 10.84 -5.30
CA ALA A 25 -3.92 11.43 -4.04
C ALA A 25 -5.08 12.18 -3.36
N TYR A 26 -5.85 12.95 -4.13
CA TYR A 26 -7.02 13.65 -3.61
C TYR A 26 -8.06 12.67 -3.08
N LYS A 27 -8.41 11.63 -3.84
CA LYS A 27 -9.33 10.58 -3.40
C LYS A 27 -8.84 9.88 -2.12
N ALA A 28 -7.55 9.54 -2.04
CA ALA A 28 -6.96 8.90 -0.87
C ALA A 28 -6.98 9.81 0.38
N LEU A 29 -6.74 11.12 0.21
CA LEU A 29 -6.73 12.09 1.31
C LEU A 29 -8.13 12.47 1.81
N THR A 30 -9.12 12.40 0.93
CA THR A 30 -10.49 12.87 1.19
C THR A 30 -11.49 11.76 1.44
N SER A 31 -11.08 10.49 1.39
CA SER A 31 -12.01 9.36 1.36
C SER A 31 -13.02 9.52 0.20
N ASN A 32 -12.50 9.67 -1.02
CA ASN A 32 -13.29 9.91 -2.24
C ASN A 32 -14.18 11.17 -2.21
N GLY A 33 -13.78 12.20 -1.43
CA GLY A 33 -14.50 13.47 -1.33
C GLY A 33 -15.40 13.61 -0.10
N ASP A 34 -15.51 12.58 0.75
CA ASP A 34 -16.30 12.64 1.99
C ASP A 34 -15.77 13.68 2.99
N HIS A 35 -14.47 13.98 2.93
CA HIS A 35 -13.80 14.93 3.80
C HIS A 35 -12.96 15.94 3.02
N PRO A 36 -12.98 17.24 3.38
CA PRO A 36 -12.15 18.24 2.72
C PRO A 36 -10.66 18.07 3.07
N VAL A 37 -9.78 18.32 2.11
CA VAL A 37 -8.33 18.39 2.36
C VAL A 37 -8.03 19.69 3.11
N SER A 38 -7.91 19.59 4.44
CA SER A 38 -7.43 20.68 5.28
C SER A 38 -5.90 20.63 5.43
N TYR A 39 -5.30 21.74 5.85
CA TYR A 39 -3.87 21.79 6.16
C TYR A 39 -3.45 20.74 7.21
N ALA A 40 -4.32 20.45 8.19
CA ALA A 40 -4.06 19.43 9.20
C ALA A 40 -3.96 18.02 8.57
N VAL A 41 -4.89 17.69 7.65
CA VAL A 41 -4.90 16.41 6.92
C VAL A 41 -3.66 16.29 6.04
N TYR A 42 -3.33 17.36 5.29
CA TYR A 42 -2.13 17.41 4.47
C TYR A 42 -0.86 17.20 5.31
N ARG A 43 -0.74 17.89 6.45
CA ARG A 43 0.41 17.77 7.36
C ARG A 43 0.57 16.34 7.90
N LEU A 44 -0.53 15.69 8.27
CA LEU A 44 -0.52 14.29 8.72
C LEU A 44 -0.09 13.34 7.61
N ALA A 45 -0.62 13.50 6.41
CA ALA A 45 -0.24 12.69 5.26
C ALA A 45 1.23 12.88 4.89
N PHE A 46 1.72 14.12 4.89
CA PHE A 46 3.12 14.45 4.61
C PHE A 46 4.07 13.89 5.69
N THR A 47 3.65 13.92 6.96
CA THR A 47 4.41 13.31 8.06
C THR A 47 4.45 11.79 7.92
N ASN A 48 3.34 11.17 7.51
CA ASN A 48 3.28 9.75 7.18
C ASN A 48 4.20 9.40 6.01
N PHE A 49 4.30 10.26 5.00
CA PHE A 49 5.23 10.06 3.89
C PHE A 49 6.69 10.06 4.37
N LEU A 50 7.08 10.97 5.27
CA LEU A 50 8.45 11.08 5.76
C LEU A 50 8.84 10.00 6.77
N LEU A 51 7.92 9.63 7.68
CA LEU A 51 8.20 8.76 8.84
C LEU A 51 7.59 7.36 8.71
N GLY A 52 6.74 7.14 7.71
CA GLY A 52 6.03 5.89 7.51
C GLY A 52 6.98 4.76 7.16
N ARG A 53 7.08 3.77 8.06
CA ARG A 53 7.85 2.53 7.80
C ARG A 53 7.18 1.62 6.77
N HIS A 54 5.86 1.74 6.60
CA HIS A 54 5.05 0.88 5.76
C HIS A 54 4.10 1.72 4.87
N PRO A 55 3.82 1.27 3.63
CA PRO A 55 2.96 1.98 2.68
C PRO A 55 1.46 1.77 2.99
N ASN A 56 1.05 2.02 4.22
CA ASN A 56 -0.32 1.74 4.67
C ASN A 56 -1.16 3.02 4.89
N GLY A 57 -0.56 4.20 4.72
CA GLY A 57 -1.21 5.50 4.97
C GLY A 57 -1.46 6.31 3.70
N PRO A 58 -2.35 7.32 3.75
CA PRO A 58 -2.66 8.18 2.60
C PRO A 58 -1.45 8.99 2.12
N GLY A 59 -0.42 9.13 2.97
CA GLY A 59 0.84 9.78 2.63
C GLY A 59 1.60 9.12 1.49
N GLN A 60 1.34 7.85 1.17
CA GLN A 60 2.00 7.17 0.04
C GLN A 60 1.61 7.76 -1.32
N TYR A 61 0.41 8.33 -1.42
CA TYR A 61 -0.12 8.87 -2.68
C TYR A 61 0.36 10.29 -2.97
N LEU A 62 0.95 11.00 -1.98
CA LEU A 62 1.33 12.41 -2.08
C LEU A 62 2.29 12.73 -3.23
N PHE A 63 3.11 11.77 -3.65
CA PHE A 63 4.09 11.91 -4.74
C PHE A 63 4.00 10.77 -5.78
N GLY A 64 2.89 10.02 -5.79
CA GLY A 64 2.70 8.92 -6.74
C GLY A 64 3.54 7.67 -6.49
N CYS A 65 4.15 7.52 -5.31
CA CYS A 65 4.93 6.34 -4.93
C CYS A 65 4.01 5.24 -4.37
N VAL A 66 3.38 4.46 -5.24
CA VAL A 66 2.64 3.27 -4.83
C VAL A 66 3.58 2.07 -4.83
N ALA A 67 4.26 1.83 -3.71
CA ALA A 67 5.03 0.61 -3.50
C ALA A 67 4.10 -0.54 -3.10
N THR A 68 3.31 -1.06 -4.05
CA THR A 68 2.52 -2.27 -3.80
C THR A 68 3.42 -3.50 -3.88
N ARG A 69 3.98 -3.92 -2.75
CA ARG A 69 4.14 -5.35 -2.51
C ARG A 69 2.93 -5.81 -1.72
N VAL A 70 1.89 -6.22 -2.43
CA VAL A 70 0.85 -7.04 -1.81
C VAL A 70 1.56 -8.32 -1.40
N CYS A 71 1.86 -8.47 -0.11
CA CYS A 71 2.21 -9.78 0.43
C CYS A 71 0.95 -10.64 0.32
N SER A 72 0.82 -11.33 -0.81
CA SER A 72 -0.16 -12.38 -0.97
C SER A 72 0.26 -13.52 -0.05
N PHE A 73 -0.60 -13.86 0.90
CA PHE A 73 -0.51 -15.10 1.66
C PHE A 73 -1.47 -16.08 0.98
N PRO A 74 -1.04 -16.82 -0.06
CA PRO A 74 -1.93 -17.77 -0.71
C PRO A 74 -2.39 -18.81 0.31
N ILE A 75 -3.69 -19.10 0.31
CA ILE A 75 -4.25 -20.19 1.11
C ILE A 75 -3.92 -21.49 0.38
N ASP A 76 -3.16 -22.36 1.04
CA ASP A 76 -2.76 -23.64 0.49
C ASP A 76 -3.68 -24.74 1.03
N TYR A 77 -4.57 -25.21 0.17
CA TYR A 77 -5.52 -26.29 0.48
C TYR A 77 -4.94 -27.70 0.25
N SER A 78 -3.67 -27.83 -0.15
CA SER A 78 -3.06 -29.15 -0.38
C SER A 78 -3.07 -30.04 0.87
N ALA A 79 -3.07 -29.44 2.06
CA ALA A 79 -3.17 -30.16 3.34
C ALA A 79 -4.52 -30.87 3.53
N LEU A 80 -5.60 -30.41 2.90
CA LEU A 80 -6.90 -31.08 2.94
C LEU A 80 -6.87 -32.44 2.23
N ASN A 81 -5.95 -32.62 1.28
CA ASN A 81 -5.79 -33.86 0.50
C ASN A 81 -4.59 -34.71 0.97
N CYS A 82 -3.82 -34.27 1.98
CA CYS A 82 -2.68 -35.03 2.49
C CYS A 82 -3.15 -36.26 3.27
N GLN A 83 -2.47 -37.39 3.02
CA GLN A 83 -2.65 -38.60 3.83
C GLN A 83 -2.27 -38.31 5.30
N PRO A 84 -2.85 -39.02 6.28
CA PRO A 84 -2.60 -38.76 7.70
C PRO A 84 -1.11 -38.83 8.08
N GLU A 85 -0.36 -39.72 7.42
CA GLU A 85 1.08 -39.91 7.59
C GLU A 85 1.92 -38.70 7.15
N ASP A 86 1.43 -37.93 6.17
CA ASP A 86 2.16 -36.82 5.53
C ASP A 86 1.88 -35.45 6.21
N ARG A 87 1.05 -35.43 7.25
CA ARG A 87 0.70 -34.20 7.97
C ARG A 87 1.85 -33.76 8.88
N GLU A 88 2.48 -32.65 8.53
CA GLU A 88 3.49 -32.04 9.40
C GLU A 88 2.85 -31.56 10.72
N HIS A 89 3.34 -32.07 11.86
CA HIS A 89 2.97 -31.54 13.17
C HIS A 89 3.58 -30.15 13.38
N TYR A 90 2.73 -29.19 13.74
CA TYR A 90 3.20 -27.86 14.14
C TYR A 90 4.12 -27.97 15.35
N THR A 91 5.32 -27.41 15.25
CA THR A 91 6.29 -27.32 16.34
C THR A 91 6.77 -25.86 16.46
N PRO A 92 6.63 -25.21 17.64
CA PRO A 92 6.96 -23.78 17.80
C PRO A 92 8.43 -23.45 17.50
N GLU A 93 9.30 -24.43 17.64
CA GLU A 93 10.75 -24.31 17.50
C GLU A 93 11.22 -24.41 16.03
N LYS A 94 10.37 -24.94 15.14
CA LYS A 94 10.72 -25.20 13.74
C LYS A 94 10.12 -24.12 12.85
N ARG A 95 10.96 -23.16 12.44
CA ARG A 95 10.56 -22.17 11.43
C ARG A 95 10.46 -22.84 10.06
N SER A 96 9.28 -22.74 9.44
CA SER A 96 9.06 -23.17 8.07
C SER A 96 9.35 -22.02 7.10
N ASN A 97 9.90 -22.34 5.91
CA ASN A 97 10.06 -21.39 4.82
C ASN A 97 8.76 -21.14 4.04
N ARG A 98 7.63 -21.73 4.49
CA ARG A 98 6.32 -21.56 3.85
C ARG A 98 5.79 -20.15 4.07
N VAL A 99 5.29 -19.55 3.00
CA VAL A 99 4.65 -18.22 2.96
C VAL A 99 3.12 -18.35 2.83
N SER A 100 2.59 -19.57 2.80
CA SER A 100 1.17 -19.88 2.73
C SER A 100 0.59 -20.20 4.11
N VAL A 101 -0.71 -19.89 4.28
CA VAL A 101 -1.50 -20.35 5.43
C VAL A 101 -2.10 -21.71 5.06
N ILE A 102 -1.86 -22.71 5.91
CA ILE A 102 -2.44 -24.05 5.77
C ILE A 102 -3.77 -24.06 6.51
N VAL A 103 -4.84 -24.51 5.85
CA VAL A 103 -6.19 -24.70 6.42
C VAL A 103 -6.52 -26.18 6.46
#